data_AF-A0A7C3ZF74-F1
#
_entry.id   AF-A0A7C3ZF74-F1
#
_cell.length_a   1.000
_cell.length_b   1.000
_cell.length_c   1.000
_cell.angle_alpha   90.00
_cell.angle_beta   90.00
_cell.angle_gamma   90.00
#
_symmetry.space_group_name_H-M   'P 1'
#
loop_
_entity.id
_entity.type
_entity.pdbx_description
1 polymer ?
#
loop_
_entity_poly.entity_id
_entity_poly.type
_entity_poly.pdbx_seq_one_letter_code
_entity_poly.pdbx_strand_id
1 'polypeptide(L)' 'MGDIKGIIEQLDILEKADARFLPFVTELRQLAKRFQEKKIRQFLEKYHRNTSNDQLGNPGKQ' A
#
# COMPACT_ATOMS: atom_id res chain seq x y z
N MET A 1 -7.87 12.85 8.37
CA MET A 1 -6.68 13.05 7.50
C MET A 1 -5.99 11.70 7.42
N GLY A 2 -5.68 11.20 6.21
CA GLY A 2 -5.13 9.86 6.03
C GLY A 2 -3.82 9.66 6.79
N ASP A 3 -3.60 8.47 7.34
CA ASP A 3 -2.42 8.15 8.15
C ASP A 3 -1.18 7.86 7.29
N ILE A 4 -0.76 8.88 6.54
CA ILE A 4 0.44 8.82 5.69
C ILE A 4 1.70 8.65 6.53
N LYS A 5 1.68 9.14 7.78
CA LYS A 5 2.77 8.94 8.74
C LYS A 5 2.92 7.45 9.08
N GLY A 6 1.83 6.78 9.43
CA GLY A 6 1.84 5.34 9.68
C GLY A 6 2.32 4.52 8.48
N ILE A 7 1.96 4.93 7.24
CA ILE A 7 2.49 4.28 6.03
C ILE A 7 4.01 4.41 5.95
N ILE A 8 4.57 5.61 6.20
CA ILE A 8 6.02 5.83 6.16
C ILE A 8 6.73 5.01 7.23
N GLU A 9 6.17 4.91 8.44
CA GLU A 9 6.74 4.10 9.53
C GLU A 9 6.75 2.60 9.18
N GLN A 10 5.67 2.08 8.60
CA GLN A 10 5.63 0.69 8.14
C GLN A 10 6.62 0.40 7.01
N LEU A 11 6.83 1.37 6.12
CA LEU A 11 7.82 1.28 5.06
C LEU A 11 9.26 1.23 5.61
N ASP A 12 9.58 2.01 6.64
CA ASP A 12 10.88 1.96 7.32
C ASP A 12 11.15 0.59 7.97
N ILE A 13 10.12 -0.01 8.57
CA ILE A 13 10.22 -1.35 9.16
C ILE A 13 10.46 -2.40 8.05
N LEU A 14 9.71 -2.31 6.95
CA LEU A 14 9.80 -3.26 5.83
C LEU A 14 11.16 -3.20 5.11
N GLU A 15 11.69 -1.99 4.90
CA GLU A 15 13.03 -1.75 4.33
C GLU A 15 14.14 -2.37 5.18
N LYS A 16 14.04 -2.28 6.51
CA LYS A 16 15.00 -2.87 7.45
C LYS A 16 14.86 -4.38 7.58
N ALA A 17 13.64 -4.91 7.38
CA ALA A 17 13.37 -6.33 7.51
C ALA A 17 13.95 -7.13 6.34
N ASP A 18 13.82 -6.65 5.11
CA ASP A 18 14.32 -7.36 3.93
C ASP A 18 14.57 -6.41 2.74
N ALA A 19 15.82 -6.40 2.26
CA ALA A 19 16.26 -5.57 1.14
C ALA A 19 15.55 -5.91 -0.19
N ARG A 20 14.90 -7.07 -0.31
CA ARG A 20 14.08 -7.42 -1.48
C ARG A 20 12.87 -6.51 -1.65
N PHE A 21 12.40 -5.86 -0.58
CA PHE A 21 11.29 -4.90 -0.64
C PHE A 21 11.74 -3.48 -0.96
N LEU A 22 13.04 -3.19 -1.06
CA LEU A 22 13.57 -1.87 -1.38
C LEU A 22 12.88 -1.19 -2.59
N PRO A 23 12.67 -1.85 -3.75
CA PRO A 23 11.97 -1.22 -4.88
C PRO A 23 10.51 -0.88 -4.54
N PHE A 24 9.80 -1.75 -3.82
CA PHE A 24 8.42 -1.52 -3.38
C PHE A 24 8.33 -0.34 -2.40
N VAL A 25 9.19 -0.36 -1.37
CA VAL A 25 9.25 0.68 -0.35
C VAL A 25 9.58 2.03 -0.97
N THR A 26 10.51 2.07 -1.92
CA THR A 26 10.94 3.29 -2.60
C THR A 26 9.79 3.93 -3.37
N GLU A 27 9.06 3.16 -4.18
CA GLU A 27 7.93 3.70 -4.95
C GLU A 27 6.78 4.16 -4.03
N LEU A 28 6.41 3.34 -3.04
CA LEU A 28 5.31 3.68 -2.12
C LEU A 28 5.66 4.89 -1.23
N ARG A 29 6.92 5.03 -0.80
CA ARG A 29 7.42 6.19 -0.03
C ARG A 29 7.34 7.48 -0.86
N GLN A 30 7.60 7.43 -2.16
CA GLN A 30 7.45 8.61 -3.03
C GLN A 30 5.97 9.02 -3.20
N LEU A 31 5.07 8.05 -3.33
CA LEU A 31 3.62 8.31 -3.41
C LEU A 31 3.09 8.90 -2.10
N ALA A 32 3.56 8.39 -0.96
CA ALA A 32 3.25 8.88 0.38
C ALA A 32 3.74 10.32 0.61
N LYS A 33 4.99 10.62 0.25
CA LYS A 33 5.56 12.00 0.35
C LYS A 33 4.78 13.02 -0.47
N ARG A 34 4.20 12.62 -1.59
CA ARG A 34 3.38 13.47 -2.47
C ARG A 34 1.89 13.49 -2.09
N PHE A 35 1.51 12.85 -0.97
CA PHE A 35 0.13 12.74 -0.51
C PHE A 35 -0.84 12.22 -1.59
N GLN A 36 -0.36 11.33 -2.47
CA GLN A 36 -1.15 10.83 -3.60
C GLN A 36 -2.02 9.62 -3.18
N GLU A 37 -2.97 9.82 -2.25
CA GLU A 37 -3.80 8.75 -1.66
C GLU A 37 -4.44 7.82 -2.71
N LYS A 38 -4.97 8.37 -3.81
CA LYS A 38 -5.54 7.56 -4.90
C LYS A 38 -4.50 6.64 -5.56
N LYS A 39 -3.28 7.14 -5.77
CA LYS A 39 -2.20 6.34 -6.38
C LYS A 39 -1.63 5.32 -5.41
N ILE A 40 -1.55 5.66 -4.12
CA ILE A 40 -1.18 4.71 -3.06
C ILE A 40 -2.15 3.53 -3.08
N ARG A 41 -3.46 3.80 -3.14
CA ARG A 41 -4.48 2.75 -3.22
C ARG A 41 -4.31 1.89 -4.48
N GLN A 42 -4.23 2.50 -5.65
CA GLN A 42 -4.03 1.77 -6.91
C GLN A 42 -2.74 0.94 -6.93
N PHE A 43 -1.67 1.48 -6.36
CA PHE A 43 -0.40 0.78 -6.23
C PHE A 43 -0.55 -0.45 -5.34
N LEU A 44 -1.15 -0.30 -4.16
CA LEU A 44 -1.41 -1.43 -3.25
C LEU A 44 -2.36 -2.48 -3.85
N GLU A 45 -3.40 -2.05 -4.55
CA GLU A 45 -4.32 -2.94 -5.28
C GLU A 45 -3.61 -3.79 -6.33
N LYS A 46 -2.61 -3.23 -7.04
CA LYS A 46 -1.79 -3.97 -8.01
C LYS A 46 -1.02 -5.11 -7.35
N TYR A 47 -0.51 -4.92 -6.13
CA TYR A 47 0.19 -5.98 -5.39
C TYR A 47 -0.77 -6.98 -4.75
N HIS A 48 -1.95 -6.53 -4.32
CA HIS A 48 -2.97 -7.39 -3.70
C HIS A 48 -3.72 -8.26 -4.72
N ARG A 49 -3.84 -7.83 -5.99
CA ARG A 49 -4.52 -8.58 -7.06
C ARG A 49 -3.76 -9.83 -7.51
N ASN A 50 -2.50 -9.99 -7.14
CA ASN A 50 -1.75 -11.23 -7.36
C ASN A 50 -2.01 -12.31 -6.29
N THR A 51 -2.77 -11.99 -5.23
CA THR A 51 -3.26 -12.95 -4.24
C THR A 51 -4.78 -13.02 -4.32
N SER A 52 -5.26 -13.93 -5.16
CA SER A 52 -6.64 -14.46 -5.22
C SER A 52 -7.73 -13.57 -5.84
N ASN A 53 -8.26 -14.10 -6.94
CA ASN A 53 -9.64 -13.96 -7.37
C ASN A 53 -10.62 -14.05 -6.18
N ASP A 54 -11.54 -13.09 -6.09
CA ASP A 54 -12.80 -13.13 -5.35
C ASP A 54 -12.76 -13.38 -3.82
N GLN A 55 -12.91 -12.31 -3.03
CA GLN A 55 -13.91 -12.21 -1.95
C GLN A 55 -13.67 -10.95 -1.12
N LEU A 56 -14.16 -9.83 -1.62
CA LEU A 56 -14.87 -8.85 -0.80
C LEU A 56 -16.07 -8.35 -1.62
N GLY A 57 -16.94 -9.31 -1.96
CA GLY A 57 -18.35 -9.00 -2.11
C GLY A 57 -18.81 -8.43 -0.77
N ASN A 58 -19.20 -7.18 -0.79
CA ASN A 58 -19.75 -6.45 0.35
C ASN A 58 -21.26 -6.79 0.42
N PRO A 59 -21.76 -7.66 1.33
CA PRO A 59 -23.19 -7.82 1.50
C PRO A 59 -23.69 -6.68 2.39
N GLY A 60 -24.35 -5.69 1.79
CA GLY A 60 -25.12 -4.76 2.61
C GLY A 60 -25.59 -3.49 1.93
N LYS A 61 -26.63 -3.60 1.08
CA LYS A 61 -27.77 -2.67 1.02
C LYS A 61 -28.95 -3.36 0.29
N GLN A 62 -29.84 -4.03 1.02
CA GLN A 62 -31.26 -4.12 0.68
C GLN A 62 -32.02 -3.41 1.78
#